data_AF-A0A9D4I8C4-F1
#
_entry.id   AF-A0A9D4I8C4-F1
#
_cell.length_a   1.000
_cell.length_b   1.000
_cell.length_c   1.000
_cell.angle_alpha   90.00
_cell.angle_beta   90.00
_cell.angle_gamma   90.00
#
_symmetry.space_group_name_H-M   'P 1'
#
loop_
_entity.id
_entity.type
_entity.pdbx_description
1 polymer ?
#
loop_
_entity_poly.entity_id
_entity_poly.type
_entity_poly.pdbx_seq_one_letter_code
_entity_poly.pdbx_strand_id
1 'polypeptide(L)'
;MALMYAECMEDIAYTVKASSRSRHNIPQRVNDPSRPVMFLNWKTFLENYFKLLKNITKYYHFRCTADEPGVLICREFCDSEEVRFNLLKARPEAGCLPTVKFIPPLDHLRQWYLYE
;
A
#
# COMPACT_ATOMS: atom_id res chain seq x y z
N MET A 1 9.70 27.73 2.59
CA MET A 1 9.22 26.56 3.34
C MET A 1 7.86 26.94 3.88
N ALA A 2 6.77 26.48 3.26
CA ALA A 2 5.41 26.82 3.72
C ALA A 2 5.13 26.03 5.00
N LEU A 3 4.89 26.72 6.10
CA LEU A 3 4.44 26.12 7.34
C LEU A 3 3.06 25.49 7.06
N MET A 4 2.97 24.17 7.21
CA MET A 4 1.70 23.46 7.17
C MET A 4 0.93 23.83 8.43
N TYR A 5 -0.13 24.61 8.26
CA TYR A 5 -1.07 24.94 9.32
C TYR A 5 -2.41 24.32 8.96
N ALA A 6 -3.00 23.58 9.89
CA ALA A 6 -4.27 22.91 9.71
C ALA A 6 -5.17 23.23 10.90
N GLU A 7 -5.99 24.26 10.76
CA GLU A 7 -7.01 24.63 11.77
C GLU A 7 -8.37 24.03 11.44
N CYS A 8 -8.61 23.75 10.15
CA CYS A 8 -9.88 23.22 9.69
C CYS A 8 -9.72 22.06 8.69
N MET A 9 -10.82 21.39 8.40
CA MET A 9 -10.85 20.25 7.46
C MET A 9 -10.44 20.67 6.05
N GLU A 10 -10.69 21.93 5.68
CA GLU A 10 -10.34 22.53 4.41
C GLU A 10 -8.82 22.67 4.28
N ASP A 11 -8.11 23.04 5.34
CA ASP A 11 -6.63 23.13 5.35
C ASP A 11 -5.98 21.76 5.18
N ILE A 12 -6.54 20.75 5.86
CA ILE A 12 -6.11 19.35 5.70
C ILE A 12 -6.34 18.90 4.26
N ALA A 13 -7.54 19.16 3.72
CA ALA A 13 -7.87 18.81 2.35
C ALA A 13 -6.97 19.52 1.32
N TYR A 14 -6.67 20.80 1.55
CA TYR A 14 -5.75 21.57 0.72
C TYR A 14 -4.35 20.98 0.74
N THR A 15 -3.84 20.66 1.92
CA THR A 15 -2.53 20.02 2.09
C THR A 15 -2.45 18.71 1.31
N VAL A 16 -3.45 17.83 1.46
CA VAL A 16 -3.47 16.55 0.75
C VAL A 16 -3.45 16.77 -0.76
N LYS A 17 -4.23 17.71 -1.29
CA LYS A 17 -4.23 18.03 -2.72
C LYS A 17 -2.89 18.60 -3.19
N ALA A 18 -2.27 19.48 -2.40
CA ALA A 18 -1.00 20.13 -2.72
C ALA A 18 0.22 19.18 -2.60
N SER A 19 0.09 18.07 -1.87
CA SER A 19 1.17 17.08 -1.70
C SER A 19 1.54 16.30 -2.98
N SER A 20 0.71 16.39 -4.02
CA SER A 20 0.98 15.83 -5.35
C SER A 20 0.98 16.95 -6.39
N ARG A 21 2.11 17.13 -7.10
CA ARG A 21 2.22 18.10 -8.21
C ARG A 21 1.11 17.93 -9.26
N SER A 22 0.69 16.70 -9.50
CA SER A 22 -0.33 16.34 -10.48
C SER A 22 -1.74 16.21 -9.88
N ARG A 23 -1.91 16.52 -8.58
CA ARG A 23 -3.19 16.42 -7.85
C ARG A 23 -3.83 15.04 -7.87
N HIS A 24 -3.02 13.97 -7.89
CA HIS A 24 -3.54 12.60 -7.79
C HIS A 24 -4.13 12.26 -6.42
N ASN A 25 -3.74 13.01 -5.38
CA ASN A 25 -4.21 12.80 -4.02
C ASN A 25 -5.57 13.50 -3.83
N ILE A 26 -6.61 12.70 -3.58
CA ILE A 26 -7.98 13.18 -3.35
C ILE A 26 -8.32 12.98 -1.88
N PRO A 27 -8.53 14.05 -1.09
CA PRO A 27 -8.96 13.92 0.30
C PRO A 27 -10.40 13.39 0.36
N GLN A 28 -10.65 12.45 1.27
CA GLN A 28 -11.97 11.85 1.49
C GLN A 28 -12.23 11.74 2.99
N ARG A 29 -13.47 12.02 3.41
CA ARG A 29 -13.91 11.79 4.79
C ARG A 29 -14.15 10.29 4.98
N VAL A 30 -13.67 9.75 6.10
CA VAL A 30 -13.82 8.32 6.42
C VAL A 30 -15.29 7.94 6.62
N ASN A 31 -16.09 8.84 7.18
CA ASN A 31 -17.51 8.61 7.50
C ASN A 31 -18.47 9.17 6.43
N ASP A 32 -18.04 9.29 5.18
CA ASP A 32 -18.91 9.72 4.08
C ASP A 32 -19.80 8.55 3.62
N PRO A 33 -21.14 8.62 3.81
CA PRO A 33 -22.04 7.54 3.41
C PRO A 33 -22.07 7.32 1.89
N SER A 34 -21.76 8.35 1.10
CA SER A 34 -21.71 8.28 -0.37
C SER A 34 -20.39 7.69 -0.89
N ARG A 35 -19.35 7.68 -0.05
CA ARG A 35 -17.99 7.22 -0.38
C ARG A 35 -17.39 6.46 0.82
N PRO A 36 -17.90 5.26 1.12
CA PRO A 36 -17.38 4.48 2.23
C PRO A 36 -15.90 4.12 2.00
N VAL A 37 -15.08 4.31 3.02
CA VAL A 37 -13.70 3.81 3.02
C VAL A 37 -13.74 2.31 3.30
N MET A 38 -13.49 1.51 2.26
CA MET A 38 -13.42 0.06 2.38
C MET A 38 -11.99 -0.38 2.68
N PHE A 39 -11.84 -1.23 3.67
CA PHE A 39 -10.61 -1.97 3.88
C PHE A 39 -10.69 -3.26 3.08
N LEU A 40 -9.65 -3.58 2.31
CA LEU A 40 -9.61 -4.75 1.44
C LEU A 40 -8.62 -5.78 1.98
N ASN A 41 -8.95 -7.07 1.88
CA ASN A 41 -8.06 -8.15 2.32
C ASN A 41 -6.99 -8.46 1.27
N TRP A 42 -6.09 -7.51 1.06
CA TRP A 42 -4.97 -7.62 0.12
C TRP A 42 -4.08 -8.82 0.38
N LYS A 43 -3.86 -9.18 1.66
CA LYS A 43 -2.98 -10.30 2.02
C LYS A 43 -3.47 -11.60 1.38
N THR A 44 -4.69 -12.03 1.71
CA THR A 44 -5.26 -13.27 1.18
C THR A 44 -5.41 -13.22 -0.34
N PHE A 45 -5.79 -12.06 -0.88
CA PHE A 45 -5.91 -11.88 -2.32
C PHE A 45 -4.58 -12.08 -3.06
N LEU A 46 -3.52 -11.39 -2.62
CA LEU A 46 -2.20 -11.47 -3.24
C LEU A 46 -1.56 -12.85 -3.06
N GLU A 47 -1.83 -13.54 -1.95
CA GLU A 47 -1.35 -14.91 -1.71
C GLU A 47 -1.80 -15.90 -2.78
N ASN A 48 -2.93 -15.68 -3.45
CA ASN A 48 -3.41 -16.53 -4.54
C ASN A 48 -2.54 -16.42 -5.81
N TYR A 49 -1.96 -15.24 -6.04
CA TYR A 49 -1.26 -14.93 -7.29
C TYR A 49 0.25 -14.91 -7.15
N PHE A 50 0.77 -14.65 -5.95
CA PHE A 50 2.19 -14.41 -5.73
C PHE A 50 2.80 -15.39 -4.72
N LYS A 51 4.05 -15.76 -4.99
CA LYS A 51 4.93 -16.54 -4.10
C LYS A 51 5.60 -15.61 -3.11
N LEU A 52 5.83 -16.11 -1.89
CA LEU A 52 6.59 -15.38 -0.89
C LEU A 52 8.08 -15.40 -1.24
N LEU A 53 8.68 -14.23 -1.41
CA LEU A 53 10.14 -14.11 -1.45
C LEU A 53 10.68 -14.23 -0.02
N LYS A 54 11.21 -15.41 0.31
CA LYS A 54 11.84 -15.65 1.62
C LYS A 54 13.08 -14.76 1.76
N ASN A 55 13.33 -14.28 2.98
CA ASN A 55 14.48 -13.43 3.30
C ASN A 55 14.56 -12.14 2.46
N ILE A 56 13.41 -11.55 2.11
CA ILE A 56 13.37 -10.32 1.30
C ILE A 56 14.25 -9.20 1.87
N THR A 57 14.40 -9.14 3.19
CA THR A 57 15.23 -8.15 3.88
C THR A 57 16.73 -8.28 3.63
N LYS A 58 17.19 -9.42 3.09
CA LYS A 58 18.59 -9.58 2.65
C LYS A 58 18.88 -8.88 1.33
N TYR A 59 17.86 -8.55 0.54
CA TYR A 59 18.06 -7.92 -0.76
C TYR A 59 17.83 -6.42 -0.65
N TYR A 60 18.79 -5.60 -1.08
CA TYR A 60 18.66 -4.14 -1.10
C TYR A 60 18.31 -3.59 -2.49
N HIS A 61 18.41 -4.41 -3.54
CA HIS A 61 18.10 -4.01 -4.90
C HIS A 61 17.08 -4.96 -5.54
N PHE A 62 16.05 -4.37 -6.15
CA PHE A 62 14.97 -5.07 -6.83
C PHE A 62 14.75 -4.49 -8.21
N ARG A 63 14.60 -5.35 -9.22
CA ARG A 63 14.29 -4.96 -10.59
C ARG A 63 13.22 -5.87 -11.19
N CYS A 64 12.25 -5.26 -11.84
CA CYS A 64 11.23 -5.92 -12.66
C CYS A 64 11.33 -5.35 -14.08
N THR A 65 11.03 -6.16 -15.10
CA THR A 65 10.99 -5.72 -16.50
C THR A 65 9.65 -6.07 -17.13
N ALA A 66 9.26 -5.33 -18.17
CA ALA A 66 8.06 -5.65 -18.95
C ALA A 66 8.26 -6.91 -19.81
N ASP A 67 9.50 -7.21 -20.18
CA ASP A 67 9.86 -8.37 -21.01
C ASP A 67 9.65 -9.71 -20.26
N GLU A 68 9.80 -9.69 -18.93
CA GLU A 68 9.66 -10.88 -18.09
C GLU A 68 8.70 -10.65 -16.91
N PRO A 69 7.39 -10.50 -17.16
CA PRO A 69 6.42 -10.23 -16.11
C PRO A 69 6.41 -11.31 -15.03
N GLY A 70 6.52 -10.89 -13.77
CA GLY A 70 6.54 -11.80 -12.62
C GLY A 70 7.91 -12.32 -12.25
N VAL A 71 8.96 -12.06 -13.04
CA VAL A 71 10.34 -12.32 -12.61
C VAL A 71 10.83 -11.09 -11.85
N LEU A 72 11.19 -11.31 -10.59
CA LEU A 72 11.85 -10.35 -9.73
C LEU A 72 13.34 -10.65 -9.71
N ILE A 73 14.15 -9.68 -10.11
CA ILE A 73 15.61 -9.76 -10.06
C ILE A 73 16.07 -9.04 -8.79
N CYS A 74 16.76 -9.76 -7.91
CA CYS A 74 17.20 -9.27 -6.62
C CYS A 74 18.74 -9.25 -6.53
N ARG A 75 19.30 -8.30 -5.78
CA ARG A 75 20.72 -8.32 -5.35
C ARG A 75 20.81 -7.95 -3.87
N GLU A 76 21.75 -8.58 -3.17
CA GLU A 76 22.07 -8.20 -1.79
C GLU A 76 22.71 -6.81 -1.79
N PHE A 77 23.91 -6.66 -2.34
CA PHE A 77 24.57 -5.36 -2.56
C PHE A 77 24.64 -4.99 -4.05
N CYS A 78 25.19 -3.82 -4.37
CA CYS A 78 25.23 -3.31 -5.75
C CYS A 78 26.12 -4.16 -6.69
N ASP A 79 27.15 -4.78 -6.14
CA ASP A 79 28.15 -5.64 -6.78
C ASP A 79 27.86 -7.13 -6.62
N SER A 80 26.83 -7.49 -5.86
CA SER A 80 26.41 -8.88 -5.67
C SER A 80 25.78 -9.46 -6.94
N GLU A 81 25.83 -10.78 -7.06
CA GLU A 81 25.19 -11.48 -8.17
C GLU A 81 23.66 -11.27 -8.20
N GLU A 82 23.11 -11.32 -9.40
CA GLU A 82 21.66 -11.27 -9.60
C GLU A 82 21.01 -12.62 -9.27
N VAL A 83 20.10 -12.61 -8.30
CA VAL A 83 19.21 -13.73 -8.01
C VAL A 83 17.88 -13.49 -8.71
N ARG A 84 17.46 -14.44 -9.54
CA ARG A 84 16.18 -14.38 -10.26
C ARG A 84 15.14 -15.18 -9.51
N PHE A 85 14.01 -14.55 -9.20
CA PHE A 85 12.91 -15.16 -8.47
C PHE A 85 11.60 -15.02 -9.25
N ASN A 86 10.97 -16.15 -9.60
CA ASN A 86 9.65 -16.12 -10.21
C ASN A 86 8.56 -15.92 -9.13
N LEU A 87 8.04 -14.69 -9.05
CA LEU A 87 7.04 -14.24 -8.10
C LEU A 87 5.65 -14.82 -8.41
N LEU A 88 5.31 -15.10 -9.67
CA LEU A 88 3.94 -15.49 -10.05
C LEU A 88 3.65 -16.98 -9.78
N LYS A 89 2.45 -17.23 -9.24
CA LYS A 89 1.76 -18.54 -9.20
C LYS A 89 0.77 -18.63 -10.36
N ALA A 90 -0.01 -17.58 -10.55
CA ALA A 90 -1.03 -17.41 -11.57
C ALA A 90 -1.12 -15.93 -11.95
N ARG A 91 -1.63 -15.62 -13.15
CA ARG A 91 -1.87 -14.23 -13.55
C ARG A 91 -3.21 -13.76 -12.98
N PRO A 92 -3.25 -12.63 -12.26
CA PRO A 92 -4.51 -12.05 -11.83
C PRO A 92 -5.29 -11.55 -13.05
N GLU A 93 -6.61 -11.76 -13.04
CA GLU A 93 -7.50 -11.15 -14.02
C GLU A 93 -7.58 -9.63 -13.79
N ALA A 94 -7.71 -8.88 -14.88
CA ALA A 94 -7.82 -7.44 -14.81
C ALA A 94 -9.14 -7.03 -14.13
N GLY A 95 -9.08 -6.06 -13.22
CA GLY A 95 -10.25 -5.53 -12.53
C GLY A 95 -10.72 -6.32 -11.31
N CYS A 96 -10.05 -7.42 -10.93
CA CYS A 96 -10.36 -8.12 -9.69
C CYS A 96 -9.90 -7.32 -8.47
N LEU A 97 -10.83 -7.10 -7.53
CA LEU A 97 -10.56 -6.51 -6.23
C LEU A 97 -10.63 -7.59 -5.12
N PRO A 98 -9.82 -7.46 -4.05
CA PRO A 98 -9.98 -8.30 -2.87
C PRO A 98 -11.36 -8.17 -2.24
N THR A 99 -11.72 -9.13 -1.39
CA THR A 99 -12.91 -9.03 -0.55
C THR A 99 -12.76 -7.91 0.49
N VAL A 100 -13.89 -7.29 0.84
CA VAL A 100 -13.95 -6.30 1.91
C VAL A 100 -13.59 -6.98 3.23
N LYS A 101 -12.64 -6.39 3.95
CA LYS A 101 -12.18 -6.79 5.26
C LYS A 101 -12.91 -5.95 6.30
N PHE A 102 -13.66 -6.61 7.18
CA PHE A 102 -14.19 -5.96 8.37
C PHE A 102 -13.05 -5.63 9.33
N ILE A 103 -13.00 -4.39 9.80
CA ILE A 103 -12.11 -3.96 10.87
C ILE A 103 -12.99 -3.74 12.11
N PRO A 104 -12.78 -4.52 13.19
CA PRO A 104 -13.52 -4.31 14.42
C PRO A 104 -13.20 -2.92 15.00
N PRO A 105 -14.11 -2.33 15.80
CA PRO A 105 -13.83 -1.10 16.52
C PRO A 105 -12.59 -1.27 17.42
N LEU A 106 -11.97 -0.15 17.77
CA LEU A 106 -10.87 -0.15 18.72
C LEU A 106 -11.32 -0.80 20.03
N ASP A 107 -10.48 -1.67 20.59
CA ASP A 107 -10.70 -2.20 21.93
C ASP A 107 -10.59 -1.08 22.99
N HIS A 108 -11.11 -1.35 24.19
CA HIS A 108 -11.16 -0.38 25.27
C HIS A 108 -9.76 0.15 25.65
N LEU A 109 -8.74 -0.70 25.67
CA LEU A 109 -7.36 -0.27 26.01
C LEU A 109 -6.82 0.74 25.00
N ARG A 110 -7.03 0.49 23.70
CA ARG A 110 -6.64 1.41 22.63
C ARG A 110 -7.46 2.70 22.64
N GLN A 111 -8.72 2.63 23.05
CA GLN A 111 -9.53 3.84 23.24
C GLN A 111 -8.93 4.72 24.33
N TRP A 112 -8.55 4.15 25.49
CA TRP A 112 -7.91 4.90 26.58
C TRP A 112 -6.57 5.53 26.20
N TYR A 113 -5.74 4.82 25.42
CA TYR A 113 -4.46 5.36 24.93
C TYR A 113 -4.59 6.68 24.14
N LEU A 114 -5.75 6.94 23.51
CA LEU A 114 -5.97 8.16 22.74
C LEU A 114 -6.38 9.37 23.61
N TYR A 115 -6.69 9.15 24.89
CA TYR A 115 -7.08 10.20 25.84
C TYR A 115 -5.96 10.59 26.81
N GLU A 116 -4.85 9.85 26.81
CA GLU A 116 -3.58 10.20 27.51
C GLU A 116 -2.62 10.93 26.56
#